data_AF-A0A1Q7D9E4-F1
#
_entry.id   AF-A0A1Q7D9E4-F1
#
_cell.length_a   1.000
_cell.length_b   1.000
_cell.length_c   1.000
_cell.angle_alpha   90.00
_cell.angle_beta   90.00
_cell.angle_gamma   90.00
#
_symmetry.space_group_name_H-M   'P 1'
#
loop_
_entity.id
_entity.type
_entity.pdbx_description
1 polymer ?
#
loop_
_entity_poly.entity_id
_entity_poly.type
_entity_poly.pdbx_seq_one_letter_code
_entity_poly.pdbx_strand_id
1 'polypeptide(L)'
;MWTYLTQPFTFALPGFQTSELPPWDEAGQRWRRLSVVWPSNLATHSTEQTLYFDDDGLLARRDYDVEISGGTSGAHYVSDYAEVAGIKLPTKHRIFPRTPDGDSLPEPLIVSIDLSEIAFA
;
A
#
# COMPACT_ATOMS: atom_id res chain seq x y z
N MET A 1 6.57 -1.48 -10.22
CA MET A 1 5.35 -0.63 -10.20
C MET A 1 4.07 -1.36 -10.61
N TRP A 2 4.14 -2.60 -11.15
CA TRP A 2 2.95 -3.41 -11.48
C TRP A 2 1.88 -3.45 -10.38
N THR A 3 2.32 -3.68 -9.14
CA THR A 3 1.43 -3.80 -7.98
C THR A 3 0.60 -2.56 -7.69
N TYR A 4 0.98 -1.37 -8.15
CA TYR A 4 0.24 -0.14 -7.88
C TYR A 4 -1.08 -0.08 -8.67
N LEU A 5 -1.13 -0.77 -9.80
CA LEU A 5 -2.31 -0.84 -10.67
C LEU A 5 -3.14 -2.09 -10.43
N THR A 6 -2.62 -3.06 -9.67
CA THR A 6 -3.25 -4.38 -9.49
C THR A 6 -3.55 -4.73 -8.03
N GLN A 7 -3.18 -3.87 -7.08
CA GLN A 7 -3.65 -3.96 -5.70
C GLN A 7 -5.04 -3.30 -5.55
N PRO A 8 -5.87 -3.80 -4.61
CA PRO A 8 -5.61 -4.93 -3.71
C PRO A 8 -5.89 -6.31 -4.33
N PHE A 9 -6.42 -6.38 -5.56
CA PHE A 9 -6.90 -7.62 -6.18
C PHE A 9 -5.86 -8.73 -6.30
N THR A 10 -4.58 -8.37 -6.48
CA THR A 10 -3.46 -9.35 -6.51
C THR A 10 -3.44 -10.26 -5.29
N PHE A 11 -3.89 -9.78 -4.13
CA PHE A 11 -3.87 -10.54 -2.87
C PHE A 11 -4.98 -11.59 -2.74
N ALA A 12 -5.92 -11.62 -3.70
CA ALA A 12 -6.90 -12.70 -3.80
C ALA A 12 -6.36 -13.92 -4.59
N LEU A 13 -5.16 -13.84 -5.15
CA LEU A 13 -4.54 -14.95 -5.89
C LEU A 13 -4.07 -16.07 -4.94
N PRO A 14 -3.95 -17.32 -5.42
CA PRO A 14 -3.48 -18.43 -4.60
C PRO A 14 -2.09 -18.20 -3.99
N GLY A 15 -1.93 -18.59 -2.72
CA GLY A 15 -0.67 -18.53 -1.99
C GLY A 15 -0.50 -17.30 -1.11
N PHE A 16 -1.24 -16.22 -1.37
CA PHE A 16 -1.29 -15.08 -0.45
C PHE A 16 -2.06 -15.47 0.83
N GLN A 17 -1.53 -15.09 1.98
CA GLN A 17 -2.24 -15.20 3.25
C GLN A 17 -2.66 -13.80 3.68
N THR A 18 -3.90 -13.67 4.14
CA THR A 18 -4.43 -12.38 4.59
C THR A 18 -5.13 -12.52 5.93
N SER A 19 -5.01 -11.48 6.77
CA SER A 19 -5.72 -11.40 8.05
C SER A 19 -6.10 -9.96 8.36
N GLU A 20 -7.31 -9.75 8.86
CA GLU A 20 -7.73 -8.44 9.33
C GLU A 20 -7.05 -8.13 10.67
N LEU A 21 -6.53 -6.90 10.79
CA LEU A 21 -5.90 -6.38 12.00
C LEU A 21 -6.85 -5.39 12.70
N PRO A 22 -6.61 -5.05 13.98
CA PRO A 22 -7.33 -3.97 14.63
C PRO A 22 -7.25 -2.68 13.80
N PRO A 23 -8.30 -1.84 13.77
CA PRO A 23 -8.31 -0.61 13.01
C PRO A 23 -7.22 0.37 13.47
N TRP A 24 -6.90 1.33 12.62
CA TRP A 24 -5.88 2.35 12.83
C TRP A 24 -6.49 3.74 12.71
N ASP A 25 -6.19 4.61 13.67
CA ASP A 25 -6.67 5.99 13.67
C ASP A 25 -5.56 6.92 13.19
N GLU A 26 -5.79 7.64 12.11
CA GLU A 26 -4.80 8.56 11.53
C GLU A 26 -5.49 9.78 10.92
N ALA A 27 -4.96 10.98 11.20
CA ALA A 27 -5.48 12.24 10.66
C ALA A 27 -7.01 12.43 10.82
N GLY A 28 -7.60 11.90 11.90
CA GLY A 28 -9.04 11.97 12.16
C GLY A 28 -9.89 10.97 11.37
N GLN A 29 -9.27 10.05 10.64
CA GLN A 29 -9.92 8.94 9.95
C GLN A 29 -9.63 7.63 10.69
N ARG A 30 -10.54 6.66 10.56
CA ARG A 30 -10.39 5.31 11.10
C ARG A 30 -10.29 4.31 9.96
N TRP A 31 -9.12 3.71 9.77
CA TRP A 31 -8.86 2.80 8.67
C TRP A 31 -8.94 1.35 9.09
N ARG A 32 -9.49 0.52 8.21
CA ARG A 32 -9.45 -0.95 8.33
C ARG A 32 -8.11 -1.47 7.84
N ARG A 33 -7.54 -2.43 8.55
CA ARG A 33 -6.21 -2.95 8.23
C ARG A 33 -6.24 -4.39 7.79
N LEU A 34 -5.51 -4.69 6.71
CA LEU A 34 -5.31 -6.03 6.20
C LEU A 34 -3.82 -6.34 6.19
N SER A 35 -3.40 -7.31 7.00
CA SER A 35 -2.07 -7.93 6.86
C SER A 35 -2.06 -8.86 5.66
N VAL A 36 -0.98 -8.84 4.90
CA VAL A 36 -0.76 -9.69 3.73
C VAL A 36 0.63 -10.29 3.79
N VAL A 37 0.71 -11.62 3.66
CA VAL A 37 1.96 -12.37 3.51
C VAL A 37 2.04 -12.88 2.07
N TRP A 38 3.13 -12.51 1.39
CA TRP A 38 3.41 -12.96 0.02
C TRP A 38 3.87 -14.41 0.00
N PRO A 39 3.49 -15.21 -1.03
CA PRO A 39 3.98 -16.56 -1.14
C PRO A 39 5.46 -16.57 -1.54
N SER A 40 6.22 -17.52 -0.99
CA SER A 40 7.68 -17.60 -1.17
C SER A 40 8.15 -17.85 -2.61
N ASN A 41 7.25 -18.29 -3.50
CA ASN A 41 7.55 -18.49 -4.92
C ASN A 41 7.46 -17.20 -5.75
N LEU A 42 6.95 -16.10 -5.19
CA LEU A 42 6.90 -14.80 -5.86
C LEU A 42 7.98 -13.87 -5.29
N ALA A 43 8.84 -13.36 -6.17
CA ALA A 43 9.86 -12.42 -5.77
C ALA A 43 9.22 -11.09 -5.32
N THR A 44 9.56 -10.67 -4.11
CA THR A 44 9.17 -9.39 -3.51
C THR A 44 10.32 -8.84 -2.70
N HIS A 45 10.37 -7.52 -2.51
CA HIS A 45 11.32 -6.87 -1.59
C HIS A 45 10.75 -6.74 -0.17
N SER A 46 9.53 -7.22 0.04
CA SER A 46 8.81 -7.21 1.32
C SER A 46 7.81 -8.35 1.34
N THR A 47 8.06 -9.32 2.21
CA THR A 47 7.26 -10.53 2.39
C THR A 47 5.94 -10.22 3.11
N GLU A 48 6.02 -9.40 4.16
CA GLU A 48 4.85 -8.99 4.95
C GLU A 48 4.53 -7.51 4.75
N GLN A 49 3.25 -7.22 4.57
CA GLN A 49 2.75 -5.87 4.26
C GLN A 49 1.44 -5.64 4.97
N THR A 50 1.16 -4.39 5.33
CA THR A 50 -0.14 -3.99 5.88
C THR A 50 -0.80 -2.98 4.97
N LEU A 51 -2.03 -3.24 4.56
CA LEU A 51 -2.86 -2.32 3.79
C LEU A 51 -3.88 -1.65 4.69
N TYR A 52 -4.14 -0.38 4.45
CA TYR A 52 -5.07 0.46 5.21
C TYR A 52 -6.14 0.97 4.26
N PHE A 53 -7.40 0.65 4.54
CA PHE A 53 -8.53 1.05 3.74
C PHE A 53 -9.39 2.06 4.49
N ASP A 54 -9.81 3.12 3.80
CA ASP A 54 -10.75 4.11 4.31
C ASP A 54 -12.19 3.58 4.33
N ASP A 55 -13.13 4.42 4.80
CA ASP A 55 -14.55 4.07 4.90
C ASP A 55 -15.22 3.88 3.52
N ASP A 56 -14.64 4.42 2.45
CA ASP A 56 -15.07 4.20 1.07
C ASP A 56 -14.51 2.89 0.48
N GLY A 57 -13.68 2.16 1.25
CA GLY A 57 -13.03 0.92 0.85
C GLY A 57 -11.85 1.13 -0.11
N LEU A 58 -11.34 2.36 -0.23
CA LEU A 58 -10.16 2.68 -1.03
C LEU A 58 -8.88 2.52 -0.20
N LEU A 59 -7.79 2.14 -0.85
CA LEU A 59 -6.48 2.05 -0.20
C LEU A 59 -6.03 3.47 0.14
N ALA A 60 -5.79 3.75 1.42
CA ALA A 60 -5.24 5.03 1.87
C ALA A 60 -3.71 4.94 2.06
N ARG A 61 -3.25 3.79 2.57
CA ARG A 61 -1.85 3.56 2.95
C ARG A 61 -1.46 2.09 2.81
N ARG A 62 -0.20 1.83 2.49
CA ARG A 62 0.44 0.52 2.55
C ARG A 62 1.75 0.61 3.30
N ASP A 63 1.94 -0.26 4.28
CA ASP A 63 3.19 -0.40 5.02
C ASP A 63 3.95 -1.63 4.55
N TYR A 64 5.27 -1.48 4.47
CA TYR A 64 6.17 -2.55 4.12
C TYR A 64 7.59 -2.27 4.62
N ASP A 65 8.38 -3.32 4.78
CA ASP A 65 9.79 -3.25 5.12
C ASP A 65 10.64 -3.77 3.95
N VAL A 66 11.64 -2.99 3.52
CA VAL A 66 12.53 -3.41 2.44
C VAL A 66 13.58 -4.38 2.97
N GLU A 67 13.35 -5.67 2.74
CA GLU A 67 14.16 -6.78 3.27
C GLU A 67 15.55 -6.89 2.61
N ILE A 68 15.73 -6.33 1.40
CA ILE A 68 16.96 -6.47 0.62
C ILE A 68 18.04 -5.42 0.93
N SER A 69 17.73 -4.34 1.67
CA SER A 69 18.65 -3.20 1.85
C SER A 69 18.78 -2.71 3.31
N GLY A 70 18.73 -3.62 4.29
CA GLY A 70 18.94 -3.25 5.69
C GLY A 70 17.73 -2.61 6.38
N GLY A 71 16.50 -2.84 5.88
CA GLY A 71 15.28 -2.61 6.64
C GLY A 71 14.75 -1.18 6.62
N THR A 72 14.60 -0.56 5.44
CA THR A 72 13.84 0.68 5.36
C THR A 72 12.35 0.40 5.47
N SER A 73 11.73 0.83 6.57
CA SER A 73 10.29 0.76 6.79
C SER A 73 9.60 1.93 6.10
N GLY A 74 8.71 1.64 5.16
CA GLY A 74 7.99 2.63 4.38
C GLY A 74 6.52 2.72 4.76
N ALA A 75 6.04 3.93 5.00
CA ALA A 75 4.62 4.29 4.99
C ALA A 75 4.28 4.85 3.60
N HIS A 76 3.59 4.05 2.78
CA HIS A 76 3.27 4.39 1.39
C HIS A 76 1.83 4.86 1.27
N TYR A 77 1.65 6.17 1.21
CA TYR A 77 0.36 6.82 0.99
C TYR A 77 0.01 6.83 -0.48
N VAL A 78 -1.27 6.59 -0.76
CA VAL A 78 -1.82 6.67 -2.10
C VAL A 78 -3.06 7.57 -2.10
N SER A 79 -3.23 8.37 -3.16
CA SER A 79 -4.29 9.37 -3.25
C SER A 79 -4.59 9.77 -4.70
N ASP A 80 -5.48 10.74 -4.86
CA ASP A 80 -5.96 11.27 -6.14
C ASP A 80 -6.45 10.16 -7.07
N TYR A 81 -7.44 9.41 -6.58
CA TYR A 81 -8.03 8.32 -7.35
C TYR A 81 -8.66 8.80 -8.65
N ALA A 82 -8.29 8.16 -9.75
CA ALA A 82 -8.93 8.30 -11.06
C ALA A 82 -9.72 7.03 -11.40
N GLU A 83 -10.83 7.19 -12.12
CA GLU A 83 -11.57 6.05 -12.65
C GLU A 83 -11.19 5.81 -14.11
N VAL A 84 -10.73 4.60 -14.41
CA VAL A 84 -10.33 4.17 -15.76
C VAL A 84 -11.02 2.85 -16.07
N ALA A 85 -11.86 2.85 -17.11
CA ALA A 85 -12.68 1.70 -17.51
C ALA A 85 -13.49 1.08 -16.33
N GLY A 86 -14.02 1.92 -15.44
CA GLY A 86 -14.79 1.49 -14.26
C GLY A 86 -13.95 1.03 -13.07
N ILE A 87 -12.63 1.14 -13.13
CA ILE A 87 -11.71 0.77 -12.04
C ILE A 87 -11.12 2.04 -11.44
N LYS A 88 -11.26 2.19 -10.11
CA LYS A 88 -10.62 3.29 -9.35
C LYS A 88 -9.16 2.94 -9.07
N LEU A 89 -8.24 3.81 -9.47
CA LEU A 89 -6.80 3.64 -9.33
C LEU A 89 -6.20 4.89 -8.67
N PRO A 90 -5.33 4.76 -7.65
CA PRO A 90 -4.63 5.92 -7.12
C PRO A 90 -3.64 6.45 -8.15
N THR A 91 -3.54 7.78 -8.28
CA THR A 91 -2.60 8.40 -9.23
C THR A 91 -1.41 9.04 -8.53
N LYS A 92 -1.49 9.31 -7.23
CA LYS A 92 -0.37 9.82 -6.44
C LYS A 92 0.08 8.81 -5.41
N HIS A 93 1.40 8.68 -5.32
CA HIS A 93 2.09 7.77 -4.42
C HIS A 93 3.19 8.54 -3.70
N ARG A 94 3.16 8.54 -2.37
CA ARG A 94 4.14 9.23 -1.52
C ARG A 94 4.61 8.28 -0.43
N ILE A 95 5.92 8.06 -0.34
CA ILE A 95 6.51 7.12 0.60
C ILE A 95 7.36 7.90 1.60
N PHE A 96 7.07 7.71 2.87
CA PHE A 96 7.80 8.31 3.99
C PHE A 96 8.38 7.22 4.89
N PRO A 97 9.37 7.53 5.74
CA PRO A 97 9.84 6.58 6.74
C PRO A 97 8.72 6.27 7.73
N ARG A 98 8.70 5.03 8.21
CA ARG A 98 7.75 4.55 9.21
C ARG A 98 8.48 4.22 10.51
N THR A 99 7.91 4.62 11.64
CA THR A 99 8.43 4.28 12.98
C THR A 99 8.10 2.82 13.32
N PRO A 100 8.79 2.20 14.30
CA PRO A 100 8.44 0.87 14.80
C PRO A 100 6.98 0.74 15.29
N ASP A 101 6.42 1.84 15.83
CA ASP A 101 5.03 1.89 16.30
C ASP A 101 4.00 2.00 15.16
N GLY A 102 4.48 2.19 13.92
CA GLY A 102 3.64 2.27 12.72
C GLY A 102 3.31 3.70 12.28
N ASP A 103 3.76 4.74 12.98
CA ASP A 103 3.54 6.12 12.56
C ASP A 103 4.40 6.47 11.34
N SER A 104 3.88 7.31 10.45
CA SER A 104 4.69 7.91 9.39
C SER A 104 5.43 9.12 9.92
N LEU A 105 6.70 9.26 9.56
CA LEU A 105 7.43 10.52 9.71
C LEU A 105 7.01 11.50 8.60
N PRO A 106 6.97 12.81 8.87
CA PRO A 106 6.59 13.80 7.85
C PRO A 106 7.68 13.99 6.79
N GLU A 107 8.94 13.67 7.13
CA GLU A 107 10.11 13.88 6.29
C GLU A 107 11.18 12.80 6.57
N PRO A 108 12.07 12.53 5.60
CA PRO A 108 12.02 13.01 4.21
C PRO A 108 10.95 12.27 3.39
N LEU A 109 10.49 12.89 2.31
CA LEU A 109 9.79 12.16 1.25
C LEU A 109 10.80 11.25 0.55
N ILE A 110 10.70 9.93 0.76
CA ILE A 110 11.63 8.93 0.22
C ILE A 110 11.38 8.73 -1.28
N VAL A 111 10.12 8.57 -1.66
CA VAL A 111 9.71 8.34 -3.05
C VAL A 111 8.45 9.14 -3.35
N SER A 112 8.44 9.79 -4.51
CA SER A 112 7.28 10.49 -5.08
C SER A 112 7.02 9.97 -6.48
N ILE A 113 5.80 9.48 -6.73
CA ILE A 113 5.38 9.01 -8.05
C ILE A 113 4.00 9.59 -8.35
N ASP A 114 3.88 10.17 -9.54
CA ASP A 114 2.62 10.64 -10.10
C ASP A 114 2.36 9.87 -11.40
N LEU A 115 1.19 9.24 -11.49
CA LEU A 115 0.74 8.50 -12.64
C LEU A 115 -0.28 9.34 -13.41
N SER A 116 -0.19 9.31 -14.73
CA SER A 116 -1.11 10.00 -15.63
C SER A 116 -1.30 9.20 -16.90
N GLU A 117 -2.28 9.57 -17.71
CA GLU A 117 -2.56 8.92 -19.01
C GLU A 117 -2.75 7.40 -18.91
N ILE A 118 -3.37 6.94 -17.81
CA ILE A 118 -3.65 5.52 -17.56
C ILE A 118 -4.79 5.08 -18.49
N ALA A 119 -4.54 4.05 -19.29
CA ALA A 119 -5.53 3.42 -20.14
C ALA A 119 -5.37 1.89 -20.14
N PHE A 120 -6.49 1.18 -20.21
CA PHE A 120 -6.52 -0.26 -20.46
C PHE A 120 -6.93 -0.50 -21.91
N ALA A 121 -6.25 -1.44 -22.58
CA ALA A 121 -6.49 -1.82 -23.97
C ALA A 121 -7.45 -3.02 -24.06
#